data_AF-A0A956VTJ7-F1
#
_entry.id   AF-A0A956VTJ7-F1
#
_cell.length_a   1.000
_cell.length_b   1.000
_cell.length_c   1.000
_cell.angle_alpha   90.00
_cell.angle_beta   90.00
_cell.angle_gamma   90.00
#
_symmetry.space_group_name_H-M   'P 1'
#
loop_
_entity.id
_entity.type
_entity.pdbx_description
1 polymer ?
#
loop_
_entity_poly.entity_id
_entity_poly.type
_entity_poly.pdbx_seq_one_letter_code
_entity_poly.pdbx_strand_id
1 'polypeptide(L)'
;MRIDELVEGVLAREVAPAEVPTESAWLALWRERRIATEDLEVMAALGGAFADRLAWVFLSGYQATIYRCFPDLSRGEGFTSFVNTEDRSGELPPAELTGEGAARRLNGWKGWLAASEHVERLLVSARQERTPFVVLPRDTPGLRIQSRDASSHLPELTQGRV
;
A
#
# COMPACT_ATOMS: atom_id res chain seq x y z
N MET A 1 -2.75 -14.20 -15.88
CA MET A 1 -3.90 -15.13 -15.75
C MET A 1 -5.18 -14.38 -16.12
N ARG A 2 -6.19 -15.01 -16.73
CA ARG A 2 -7.51 -14.35 -16.91
C ARG A 2 -8.37 -14.49 -15.66
N ILE A 3 -9.31 -13.57 -15.46
CA ILE A 3 -10.18 -13.61 -14.27
C ILE A 3 -11.02 -14.89 -14.21
N ASP A 4 -11.52 -15.39 -15.34
CA ASP A 4 -12.30 -16.64 -15.38
C ASP A 4 -11.43 -17.85 -14.99
N GLU A 5 -10.16 -17.88 -15.41
CA GLU A 5 -9.21 -18.94 -15.03
C GLU A 5 -8.94 -18.94 -13.53
N LEU A 6 -8.86 -17.74 -12.93
CA LEU A 6 -8.74 -17.62 -11.48
C LEU A 6 -9.99 -18.16 -10.77
N VAL A 7 -11.19 -17.80 -11.24
CA VAL A 7 -12.45 -18.26 -10.64
C VAL A 7 -12.52 -19.79 -10.68
N GLU A 8 -12.23 -20.41 -11.83
CA GLU A 8 -12.20 -21.86 -11.94
C GLU A 8 -11.15 -22.49 -11.02
N GLY A 9 -9.95 -21.91 -10.93
CA GLY A 9 -8.90 -22.37 -10.00
C GLY A 9 -9.31 -22.29 -8.53
N VAL A 10 -10.07 -21.27 -8.14
CA VAL A 10 -10.63 -21.15 -6.78
C VAL A 10 -11.71 -22.22 -6.55
N LEU A 11 -12.62 -22.43 -7.50
CA LEU A 11 -13.66 -23.46 -7.40
C LEU A 11 -13.08 -24.87 -7.34
N ALA A 12 -12.01 -25.13 -8.09
CA ALA A 12 -11.25 -26.38 -8.08
C ALA A 12 -10.32 -26.52 -6.85
N ARG A 13 -10.21 -25.48 -6.01
CA ARG A 13 -9.31 -25.41 -4.84
C ARG A 13 -7.82 -25.49 -5.17
N GLU A 14 -7.45 -25.16 -6.40
CA GLU A 14 -6.06 -24.97 -6.83
C GLU A 14 -5.49 -23.66 -6.32
N VAL A 15 -6.36 -22.64 -6.18
CA VAL A 15 -6.08 -21.40 -5.46
C VAL A 15 -6.91 -21.39 -4.20
N ALA A 16 -6.25 -21.40 -3.05
CA ALA A 16 -6.89 -21.42 -1.74
C ALA A 16 -6.18 -20.48 -0.78
N PRO A 17 -6.87 -20.01 0.29
CA PRO A 17 -6.25 -19.22 1.33
C PRO A 17 -5.01 -19.90 1.90
N ALA A 18 -3.94 -19.14 2.06
CA ALA A 18 -2.72 -19.58 2.73
C ALA A 18 -2.67 -18.96 4.13
N GLU A 19 -2.27 -19.74 5.13
CA GLU A 19 -2.08 -19.21 6.49
C GLU A 19 -0.87 -18.26 6.52
N VAL A 20 -1.14 -16.97 6.69
CA VAL A 20 -0.13 -15.91 6.59
C VAL A 20 -0.28 -14.95 7.77
N PRO A 21 0.47 -15.15 8.88
CA PRO A 21 0.22 -14.42 10.13
C PRO A 21 0.77 -12.99 10.18
N THR A 22 1.67 -12.60 9.26
CA THR A 22 2.41 -11.33 9.34
C THR A 22 2.52 -10.65 7.98
N GLU A 23 2.75 -9.33 8.00
CA GLU A 23 2.99 -8.55 6.78
C GLU A 23 4.22 -9.04 6.00
N SER A 24 5.29 -9.42 6.70
CA SER A 24 6.48 -10.01 6.05
C SER A 24 6.16 -11.32 5.33
N ALA A 25 5.36 -12.19 5.96
CA ALA A 25 4.92 -13.44 5.35
C ALA A 25 4.00 -13.17 4.14
N TRP A 26 3.15 -12.15 4.23
CA TRP A 26 2.31 -11.72 3.11
C TRP A 26 3.13 -11.18 1.94
N LEU A 27 4.13 -10.34 2.21
CA LEU A 27 5.06 -9.87 1.18
C LEU A 27 5.81 -11.04 0.51
N ALA A 28 6.22 -12.04 1.28
CA ALA A 28 6.88 -13.22 0.73
C ALA A 28 5.96 -13.99 -0.23
N LEU A 29 4.72 -14.26 0.18
CA LEU A 29 3.72 -14.92 -0.67
C LEU A 29 3.38 -14.07 -1.90
N TRP A 30 3.22 -12.77 -1.73
CA TRP A 30 2.94 -11.80 -2.80
C TRP A 30 3.99 -11.85 -3.90
N ARG A 31 5.28 -11.96 -3.51
CA ARG A 31 6.41 -12.10 -4.42
C ARG A 31 6.46 -13.50 -5.05
N GLU A 32 6.33 -14.55 -4.24
CA GLU A 32 6.36 -15.95 -4.70
C GLU A 32 5.29 -16.21 -5.77
N ARG A 33 4.07 -15.72 -5.53
CA ARG A 33 2.93 -15.86 -6.45
C ARG A 33 2.88 -14.78 -7.53
N ARG A 34 3.87 -13.88 -7.56
CA ARG A 34 4.02 -12.79 -8.56
C ARG A 34 2.76 -11.93 -8.72
N ILE A 35 2.03 -11.71 -7.62
CA ILE A 35 0.71 -11.06 -7.63
C ILE A 35 0.78 -9.65 -8.23
N ALA A 36 1.85 -8.89 -7.94
CA ALA A 36 2.06 -7.54 -8.50
C ALA A 36 2.15 -7.50 -10.04
N THR A 37 2.45 -8.62 -10.70
CA THR A 37 2.67 -8.68 -12.14
C THR A 37 1.40 -8.98 -12.94
N GLU A 38 0.32 -9.35 -12.26
CA GLU A 38 -0.98 -9.61 -12.88
C GLU A 38 -1.70 -8.32 -13.29
N ASP A 39 -2.72 -8.46 -14.15
CA ASP A 39 -3.67 -7.40 -14.45
C ASP A 39 -4.40 -6.96 -13.18
N LEU A 40 -4.88 -5.72 -13.12
CA LEU A 40 -5.29 -5.09 -11.85
C LEU A 40 -6.48 -5.81 -11.18
N GLU A 41 -7.47 -6.22 -11.97
CA GLU A 41 -8.59 -7.03 -11.52
C GLU A 41 -8.14 -8.39 -10.98
N VAL A 42 -7.14 -9.01 -11.62
CA VAL A 42 -6.59 -10.29 -11.22
C VAL A 42 -5.68 -10.14 -10.00
N MET A 43 -4.92 -9.06 -9.89
CA MET A 43 -4.13 -8.72 -8.70
C MET A 43 -5.01 -8.62 -7.46
N ALA A 44 -6.13 -7.90 -7.57
CA ALA A 44 -7.10 -7.77 -6.48
C ALA A 44 -7.73 -9.12 -6.12
N ALA A 45 -8.22 -9.86 -7.11
CA ALA A 45 -8.92 -11.12 -6.89
C ALA A 45 -7.99 -12.24 -6.42
N LEU A 46 -6.79 -12.37 -7.01
CA LEU A 46 -5.80 -13.40 -6.67
C LEU A 46 -5.25 -13.19 -5.26
N GLY A 47 -4.91 -11.95 -4.92
CA GLY A 47 -4.51 -11.61 -3.55
C GLY A 47 -5.64 -11.87 -2.55
N GLY A 48 -6.89 -11.55 -2.91
CA GLY A 48 -8.07 -11.91 -2.11
C GLY A 48 -8.27 -13.42 -1.96
N ALA A 49 -7.99 -14.21 -3.00
CA ALA A 49 -8.13 -15.67 -2.99
C ALA A 49 -7.07 -16.36 -2.11
N PHE A 50 -5.85 -15.83 -2.05
CA PHE A 50 -4.80 -16.32 -1.15
C PHE A 50 -4.93 -15.81 0.29
N ALA A 51 -5.74 -14.79 0.54
CA ALA A 51 -5.89 -14.19 1.86
C ALA A 51 -6.65 -15.10 2.84
N ASP A 52 -6.03 -15.40 3.98
CA ASP A 52 -6.67 -16.05 5.13
C ASP A 52 -7.37 -15.07 6.09
N ARG A 53 -7.15 -13.76 5.90
CA ARG A 53 -7.65 -12.70 6.79
C ARG A 53 -7.90 -11.38 6.06
N LEU A 54 -8.68 -10.50 6.69
CA LEU A 54 -9.12 -9.25 6.09
C LEU A 54 -7.96 -8.27 5.77
N ALA A 55 -6.86 -8.29 6.52
CA ALA A 55 -5.68 -7.46 6.24
C ALA A 55 -5.15 -7.68 4.81
N TRP A 56 -5.09 -8.94 4.36
CA TRP A 56 -4.55 -9.30 3.05
C TRP A 56 -5.56 -9.08 1.92
N VAL A 57 -6.86 -9.29 2.19
CA VAL A 57 -7.93 -8.88 1.27
C VAL A 57 -7.86 -7.38 1.01
N PHE A 58 -7.79 -6.59 2.09
CA PHE A 58 -7.68 -5.13 2.01
C PHE A 58 -6.43 -4.73 1.23
N LEU A 59 -5.25 -5.25 1.60
CA LEU A 59 -3.99 -4.84 0.99
C LEU A 59 -3.94 -5.17 -0.51
N SER A 60 -4.52 -6.30 -0.93
CA SER A 60 -4.59 -6.71 -2.34
C SER A 60 -5.45 -5.76 -3.18
N GLY A 61 -6.67 -5.47 -2.72
CA GLY A 61 -7.53 -4.49 -3.39
C GLY A 61 -6.94 -3.08 -3.35
N TYR A 62 -6.29 -2.72 -2.26
CA TYR A 62 -5.61 -1.44 -2.08
C TYR A 62 -4.49 -1.23 -3.09
N GLN A 63 -3.60 -2.21 -3.28
CA GLN A 63 -2.53 -2.13 -4.30
C GLN A 63 -3.11 -1.99 -5.71
N ALA A 64 -4.07 -2.83 -6.08
CA ALA A 64 -4.71 -2.78 -7.40
C ALA A 64 -5.38 -1.42 -7.67
N THR A 65 -6.04 -0.86 -6.66
CA THR A 65 -6.71 0.45 -6.75
C THR A 65 -5.70 1.58 -6.95
N ILE A 66 -4.56 1.58 -6.23
CA ILE A 66 -3.50 2.58 -6.43
C ILE A 66 -3.04 2.57 -7.88
N TYR A 67 -2.66 1.42 -8.42
CA TYR A 67 -2.17 1.35 -9.80
C TYR A 67 -3.26 1.58 -10.85
N ARG A 68 -4.54 1.40 -10.51
CA ARG A 68 -5.66 1.82 -11.37
C ARG A 68 -5.79 3.34 -11.45
N CYS A 69 -5.65 4.03 -10.32
CA CYS A 69 -5.79 5.48 -10.23
C CYS A 69 -4.53 6.22 -10.73
N PHE A 70 -3.36 5.59 -10.66
CA PHE A 70 -2.07 6.17 -11.03
C PHE A 70 -1.33 5.25 -12.02
N PRO A 71 -1.79 5.18 -13.29
CA PRO A 71 -1.28 4.22 -14.27
C PRO A 71 0.19 4.45 -14.64
N ASP A 72 0.71 5.66 -14.48
CA ASP A 72 2.11 6.01 -14.72
C ASP A 72 3.05 5.60 -13.57
N LEU A 73 2.51 5.15 -12.45
CA LEU A 73 3.32 4.67 -11.34
C LEU A 73 3.90 3.30 -11.70
N SER A 74 5.23 3.20 -11.65
CA SER A 74 5.90 1.90 -11.83
C SER A 74 5.42 0.92 -10.76
N ARG A 75 5.25 -0.36 -11.14
CA ARG A 75 5.00 -1.44 -10.20
C ARG A 75 6.32 -1.99 -9.69
N GLY A 76 6.33 -2.47 -8.45
CA GLY A 76 7.51 -3.00 -7.78
C GLY A 76 7.17 -4.30 -7.07
N GLU A 77 8.17 -4.91 -6.44
CA GLU A 77 7.99 -6.14 -5.65
C GLU A 77 7.54 -5.86 -4.21
N GLY A 78 7.58 -4.60 -3.76
CA GLY A 78 7.02 -4.13 -2.49
C GLY A 78 5.69 -3.40 -2.63
N PHE A 79 5.18 -2.92 -1.49
CA PHE A 79 3.89 -2.24 -1.44
C PHE A 79 4.02 -0.75 -1.72
N THR A 80 3.03 -0.19 -2.42
CA THR A 80 2.84 1.26 -2.51
C THR A 80 1.77 1.69 -1.51
N SER A 81 2.00 2.79 -0.80
CA SER A 81 1.02 3.37 0.12
C SER A 81 0.57 4.74 -0.36
N PHE A 82 -0.74 4.93 -0.49
CA PHE A 82 -1.39 6.22 -0.71
C PHE A 82 -1.54 6.95 0.64
N VAL A 83 -0.79 8.04 0.79
CA VAL A 83 -0.60 8.73 2.06
C VAL A 83 -1.29 10.10 2.00
N ASN A 84 -2.55 10.11 2.44
CA ASN A 84 -3.40 11.30 2.32
C ASN A 84 -3.95 11.82 3.67
N THR A 85 -4.01 10.97 4.67
CA THR A 85 -4.63 11.30 5.97
C THR A 85 -3.72 12.21 6.78
N GLU A 86 -4.21 13.37 7.21
CA GLU A 86 -3.52 14.25 8.15
C GLU A 86 -3.63 13.72 9.58
N ASP A 87 -2.73 14.18 10.46
CA ASP A 87 -2.83 13.94 11.89
C ASP A 87 -4.10 14.59 12.46
N ARG A 88 -4.90 13.82 13.20
CA ARG A 88 -6.18 14.28 13.75
C ARG A 88 -6.04 14.92 15.14
N SER A 89 -4.96 14.64 15.87
CA SER A 89 -4.74 15.30 17.18
C SER A 89 -4.27 16.75 17.01
N GLY A 90 -3.70 17.09 15.85
CA GLY A 90 -3.14 18.41 15.58
C GLY A 90 -1.79 18.64 16.26
N GLU A 91 -1.18 17.56 16.77
CA GLU A 91 0.15 17.62 17.41
C GLU A 91 1.26 17.74 16.37
N LEU A 92 1.03 17.20 15.18
CA LEU A 92 1.99 17.20 14.09
C LEU A 92 1.55 18.15 12.96
N PRO A 93 2.47 18.96 12.41
CA PRO A 93 2.15 19.86 11.31
C PRO A 93 1.76 19.06 10.07
N PRO A 94 0.75 19.50 9.29
CA PRO A 94 0.35 18.82 8.06
C PRO A 94 1.47 18.85 7.02
N ALA A 95 1.47 17.88 6.12
CA ALA A 95 2.43 17.86 5.03
C ALA A 95 2.14 18.97 4.00
N GLU A 96 3.11 19.87 3.79
CA GLU A 96 3.00 20.99 2.86
C GLU A 96 4.12 20.95 1.81
N LEU A 97 3.74 21.17 0.55
CA LEU A 97 4.69 21.33 -0.55
C LEU A 97 5.02 22.82 -0.73
N THR A 98 6.30 23.15 -0.59
CA THR A 98 6.84 24.51 -0.71
C THR A 98 7.90 24.56 -1.82
N GLY A 99 8.22 25.77 -2.30
CA GLY A 99 9.22 25.98 -3.35
C GLY A 99 8.74 25.61 -4.76
N GLU A 100 9.63 25.80 -5.75
CA GLU A 100 9.33 25.61 -7.16
C GLU A 100 10.43 24.82 -7.88
N GLY A 101 10.08 24.11 -8.96
CA GLY A 101 11.01 23.32 -9.75
C GLY A 101 11.85 22.36 -8.89
N ALA A 102 13.17 22.44 -9.05
CA ALA A 102 14.14 21.64 -8.30
C ALA A 102 14.23 22.00 -6.80
N ALA A 103 13.69 23.15 -6.38
CA ALA A 103 13.68 23.57 -4.98
C ALA A 103 12.41 23.11 -4.23
N ARG A 104 11.53 22.33 -4.86
CA ARG A 104 10.33 21.79 -4.22
C ARG A 104 10.69 20.92 -3.01
N ARG A 105 10.02 21.17 -1.89
CA ARG A 105 10.20 20.44 -0.63
C ARG A 105 8.84 20.11 -0.02
N LEU A 106 8.64 18.83 0.30
CA LEU A 106 7.50 18.36 1.08
C LEU A 106 7.94 18.25 2.54
N ASN A 107 7.32 19.00 3.45
CA ASN A 107 7.64 18.98 4.87
C ASN A 107 6.36 18.87 5.71
N GLY A 108 6.41 18.08 6.77
CA GLY A 108 5.28 17.86 7.69
C GLY A 108 5.05 16.37 7.90
N TRP A 109 3.87 16.02 8.40
CA TRP A 109 3.49 14.66 8.75
C TRP A 109 2.16 14.25 8.13
N LYS A 110 2.01 12.95 7.93
CA LYS A 110 0.77 12.26 7.60
C LYS A 110 0.41 11.28 8.69
N GLY A 111 -0.84 11.33 9.11
CA GLY A 111 -1.38 10.59 10.25
C GLY A 111 -1.70 9.12 9.99
N TRP A 112 -1.63 8.63 8.74
CA TRP A 112 -1.86 7.21 8.46
C TRP A 112 -1.11 6.72 7.22
N LEU A 113 -0.46 5.57 7.35
CA LEU A 113 0.33 4.87 6.35
C LEU A 113 0.03 3.37 6.45
N ALA A 114 -0.42 2.75 5.36
CA ALA A 114 -0.52 1.29 5.25
C ALA A 114 0.84 0.66 4.95
N ALA A 115 1.04 -0.54 5.48
CA ALA A 115 2.25 -1.35 5.31
C ALA A 115 3.51 -0.61 5.75
N SER A 116 3.49 0.02 6.92
CA SER A 116 4.58 0.89 7.38
C SER A 116 5.95 0.19 7.44
N GLU A 117 5.98 -1.11 7.68
CA GLU A 117 7.23 -1.89 7.69
C GLU A 117 7.73 -2.22 6.29
N HIS A 118 6.85 -2.54 5.34
CA HIS A 118 7.24 -3.05 4.01
C HIS A 118 6.86 -2.15 2.83
N VAL A 119 6.40 -0.92 3.07
CA VAL A 119 6.14 0.07 2.01
C VAL A 119 7.44 0.44 1.32
N GLU A 120 7.44 0.34 0.00
CA GLU A 120 8.55 0.69 -0.88
C GLU A 120 8.39 2.10 -1.45
N ARG A 121 7.14 2.49 -1.76
CA ARG A 121 6.81 3.80 -2.33
C ARG A 121 5.64 4.43 -1.61
N LEU A 122 5.77 5.74 -1.39
CA LEU A 122 4.75 6.56 -0.78
C LEU A 122 4.22 7.53 -1.81
N LEU A 123 2.91 7.55 -2.01
CA LEU A 123 2.21 8.53 -2.82
C LEU A 123 1.56 9.55 -1.89
N VAL A 124 2.27 10.64 -1.62
CA VAL A 124 1.92 11.59 -0.56
C VAL A 124 1.13 12.76 -1.15
N SER A 125 -0.02 13.09 -0.58
CA SER A 125 -0.73 14.31 -0.93
C SER A 125 -0.06 15.53 -0.30
N ALA A 126 0.23 16.57 -1.08
CA ALA A 126 0.76 17.83 -0.56
C ALA A 126 -0.30 18.73 0.10
N ARG A 127 -1.57 18.40 -0.14
CA ARG A 127 -2.76 19.00 0.45
C ARG A 127 -3.80 17.90 0.56
N GLN A 128 -4.58 17.87 1.64
CA GLN A 128 -5.60 16.85 1.86
C GLN A 128 -6.52 16.72 0.63
N GLU A 129 -6.60 15.50 0.10
CA GLU A 129 -7.48 15.10 -1.02
C GLU A 129 -7.28 15.90 -2.32
N ARG A 130 -6.11 16.51 -2.52
CA ARG A 130 -5.84 17.32 -3.70
C ARG A 130 -4.47 17.04 -4.31
N THR A 131 -4.43 17.09 -5.64
CA THR A 131 -3.19 17.14 -6.39
C THR A 131 -2.43 18.45 -6.12
N PRO A 132 -1.08 18.46 -6.24
CA PRO A 132 -0.24 17.35 -6.70
C PRO A 132 0.00 16.28 -5.62
N PHE A 133 0.15 15.03 -6.07
CA PHE A 133 0.74 13.97 -5.26
C PHE A 133 2.24 13.88 -5.55
N VAL A 134 3.03 13.59 -4.52
CA VAL A 134 4.47 13.40 -4.60
C VAL A 134 4.78 11.93 -4.39
N VAL A 135 5.49 11.32 -5.33
CA VAL A 135 5.98 9.95 -5.20
C VAL A 135 7.34 9.99 -4.51
N LEU A 136 7.45 9.32 -3.37
CA LEU A 136 8.68 9.22 -2.57
C LEU A 136 9.06 7.76 -2.39
N PRO A 137 10.27 7.34 -2.80
CA PRO A 137 10.87 6.09 -2.35
C PRO A 137 11.02 6.06 -0.82
N ARG A 138 10.87 4.88 -0.21
CA ARG A 138 11.02 4.69 1.26
C ARG A 138 12.36 5.22 1.79
N ASP A 139 13.41 5.12 0.99
CA ASP A 139 14.78 5.53 1.32
C ASP A 139 15.07 7.01 1.02
N THR A 140 14.05 7.82 0.68
CA THR A 140 14.20 9.26 0.46
C THR A 140 14.86 9.92 1.68
N PRO A 141 16.00 10.63 1.53
CA PRO A 141 16.63 11.32 2.63
C PRO A 141 15.68 12.29 3.34
N GLY A 142 15.56 12.16 4.67
CA GLY A 142 14.67 12.99 5.50
C GLY A 142 13.28 12.40 5.71
N LEU A 143 12.86 11.39 4.95
CA LEU A 143 11.62 10.65 5.19
C LEU A 143 11.77 9.76 6.42
N ARG A 144 10.78 9.79 7.33
CA ARG A 144 10.81 9.01 8.57
C ARG A 144 9.46 8.35 8.81
N ILE A 145 9.42 7.03 8.78
CA ILE A 145 8.22 6.27 9.11
C ILE A 145 8.26 5.90 10.59
N GLN A 146 7.17 6.17 11.30
CA GLN A 146 6.94 5.70 12.67
C GLN A 146 5.78 4.71 12.67
N SER A 147 6.10 3.43 12.82
CA SER A 147 5.09 2.38 13.02
C SER A 147 4.32 2.62 14.32
N ARG A 148 3.05 2.22 14.31
CA ARG A 148 2.15 2.22 15.45
C ARG A 148 1.95 0.78 15.93
N ASP A 149 1.46 0.67 17.15
CA ASP A 149 0.93 -0.60 17.65
C ASP A 149 -0.23 -1.08 16.77
N ALA A 150 -0.45 -2.40 16.78
CA ALA A 150 -1.52 -3.03 16.01
C ALA A 150 -2.87 -2.37 16.33
N SER A 151 -3.59 -1.97 15.28
CA SER A 151 -4.92 -1.39 15.41
C SER A 151 -5.99 -2.46 15.61
N SER A 152 -7.13 -2.08 16.19
CA SER A 152 -8.32 -2.94 16.27
C SER A 152 -8.88 -3.32 14.89
N HIS A 153 -8.56 -2.54 13.87
CA HIS A 153 -8.95 -2.79 12.48
C HIS A 153 -7.72 -3.26 11.69
N LEU A 154 -7.81 -4.41 11.01
CA LEU A 154 -6.69 -5.00 10.25
C LEU A 154 -5.40 -5.17 11.09
N PRO A 155 -5.45 -5.93 12.20
CA PRO A 155 -4.36 -5.98 13.19
C PRO A 155 -3.03 -6.50 12.63
N GLU A 156 -3.05 -7.26 11.53
CA GLU A 156 -1.84 -7.79 10.88
C GLU A 156 -1.20 -6.84 9.88
N LEU A 157 -1.95 -5.84 9.41
CA LEU A 157 -1.41 -4.80 8.55
C LEU A 157 -0.65 -3.80 9.43
N THR A 158 0.66 -3.69 9.22
CA THR A 158 1.44 -2.68 9.93
C THR A 158 1.00 -1.30 9.48
N GLN A 159 0.78 -0.42 10.45
CA GLN A 159 0.30 0.93 10.21
C GLN A 159 1.23 1.93 10.87
N GLY A 160 1.33 3.12 10.29
CA GLY A 160 2.21 4.15 10.82
C GLY A 160 1.78 5.56 10.51
N ARG A 161 2.66 6.49 10.85
CA ARG A 161 2.70 7.87 10.39
C ARG A 161 4.03 8.13 9.69
N VAL A 162 4.07 9.12 8.81
CA VAL A 162 5.26 9.44 8.00
C VAL A 162 5.39 10.94 7.77
#